data_AF-A0A212PW20-F1
#
_entry.id   AF-A0A212PW20-F1
#
_cell.length_a   1.000
_cell.length_b   1.000
_cell.length_c   1.000
_cell.angle_alpha   90.00
_cell.angle_beta   90.00
_cell.angle_gamma   90.00
#
_symmetry.space_group_name_H-M   'P 1'
#
loop_
_entity.id
_entity.type
_entity.pdbx_description
1 polymer ?
#
loop_
_entity_poly.entity_id
_entity_poly.type
_entity_poly.pdbx_seq_one_letter_code
_entity_poly.pdbx_strand_id
1 'polypeptide(L)'
;MGEDPERATVSPEISADVSPRTSLLLRLLEERSPAARVLRARPPVDRPVEETVRFPFLAIVGQTEMKLALVLALINPAIGGVLLMGARGTGKTTAVRGLLDLLPPVERSLCPYGCEPEAAYTLGFHMICKDCARKLGLGEPITAPDRMRLVELPLNARLEDVIGGLDEQAAMEGKVRIRRGLLAQADQNVLYVDEVNLLDPEIANAILDAAALGRYTVRRGPLAATYRARLILIASMNPEEGPLRPQIHDRFGLRVVVRGLTDPRERLEVYRRVRLFRTNPYALVAQWAQETAAAAAEIAEARQRLPRVAIPPELEQEAMGWIHRLGIESSRAEVALLEAARAYAAADGRETVTREDLQAVAPMALRQRRSAFIAAFIAQQEKEDEEIRAVIQDRARPPRRRRRA
;
A
#
# COMPACT_ATOMS: atom_id res chain seq x y z
N MET A 1 -57.57 44.55 -51.23
CA MET A 1 -57.49 45.61 -50.22
C MET A 1 -56.03 45.78 -49.84
N GLY A 2 -55.41 46.87 -50.29
CA GLY A 2 -54.03 47.33 -49.99
C GLY A 2 -52.93 46.47 -50.62
N GLU A 3 -52.32 46.77 -51.78
CA GLU A 3 -51.57 47.98 -52.21
C GLU A 3 -50.32 48.29 -51.34
N ASP A 4 -49.17 47.73 -51.78
CA ASP A 4 -47.86 48.34 -52.15
C ASP A 4 -47.64 49.86 -51.84
N PRO A 5 -46.39 50.42 -51.75
CA PRO A 5 -45.22 50.10 -52.62
C PRO A 5 -43.78 50.43 -52.07
N GLU A 6 -42.76 50.16 -52.92
CA GLU A 6 -41.57 51.00 -53.31
C GLU A 6 -40.78 51.82 -52.24
N ARG A 7 -39.45 52.01 -52.24
CA ARG A 7 -38.38 52.19 -53.26
C ARG A 7 -37.04 52.26 -52.47
N ALA A 8 -35.99 51.52 -52.83
CA ALA A 8 -34.93 51.88 -53.78
C ALA A 8 -33.86 52.90 -53.29
N THR A 9 -32.60 52.41 -53.28
CA THR A 9 -31.31 53.12 -53.51
C THR A 9 -30.88 54.14 -52.45
N VAL A 10 -29.66 54.10 -51.91
CA VAL A 10 -28.38 54.46 -52.56
C VAL A 10 -27.20 53.79 -51.84
N SER A 11 -26.31 53.13 -52.58
CA SER A 11 -24.88 53.00 -52.25
C SER A 11 -24.13 54.15 -52.91
N PRO A 12 -22.97 54.64 -52.41
CA PRO A 12 -21.70 53.95 -52.75
C PRO A 12 -20.54 54.11 -51.73
N GLU A 13 -19.52 53.25 -51.92
CA GLU A 13 -18.07 53.59 -51.84
C GLU A 13 -17.42 53.82 -50.44
N ILE A 14 -16.31 53.18 -50.00
CA ILE A 14 -15.04 52.80 -50.66
C ILE A 14 -14.24 51.75 -49.83
N SER A 15 -13.66 50.77 -50.54
CA SER A 15 -12.42 49.98 -50.30
C SER A 15 -12.28 49.11 -49.02
N ALA A 16 -11.60 47.96 -49.02
CA ALA A 16 -10.65 47.40 -49.97
C ALA A 16 -10.70 45.86 -49.91
N ASP A 17 -10.48 45.25 -51.05
CA ASP A 17 -10.15 43.84 -51.24
C ASP A 17 -8.89 43.47 -50.46
N VAL A 18 -9.00 42.52 -49.52
CA VAL A 18 -7.98 41.49 -49.27
C VAL A 18 -8.71 40.24 -48.78
N SER A 19 -8.88 39.25 -49.66
CA SER A 19 -9.18 37.88 -49.24
C SER A 19 -8.05 37.31 -48.36
N PRO A 20 -8.33 36.79 -47.15
CA PRO A 20 -7.53 35.72 -46.60
C PRO A 20 -8.23 34.41 -46.97
N ARG A 21 -7.54 33.57 -47.74
CA ARG A 21 -7.84 32.16 -47.96
C ARG A 21 -8.17 31.50 -46.61
N THR A 22 -9.46 31.41 -46.30
CA THR A 22 -9.93 30.72 -45.11
C THR A 22 -9.78 29.23 -45.40
N SER A 23 -8.83 28.59 -44.73
CA SER A 23 -8.61 27.15 -44.81
C SER A 23 -9.95 26.41 -44.70
N LEU A 24 -10.26 25.57 -45.69
CA LEU A 24 -11.42 24.67 -45.70
C LEU A 24 -11.50 23.83 -44.41
N LEU A 25 -10.34 23.59 -43.78
CA LEU A 25 -10.17 22.87 -42.52
C LEU A 25 -10.72 23.65 -41.31
N LEU A 26 -10.66 24.98 -41.30
CA LEU A 26 -11.23 25.81 -40.22
C LEU A 26 -12.76 25.83 -40.26
N ARG A 27 -13.36 25.95 -41.46
CA ARG A 27 -14.83 25.88 -41.60
C ARG A 27 -15.40 24.51 -41.24
N LEU A 28 -14.69 23.44 -41.57
CA LEU A 28 -15.07 22.07 -41.17
C LEU A 28 -14.96 21.84 -39.65
N LEU A 29 -14.03 22.51 -38.97
CA LEU A 29 -13.86 22.41 -37.51
C LEU A 29 -14.94 23.18 -36.74
N GLU A 30 -15.45 24.30 -37.27
CA GLU A 30 -16.51 25.08 -36.62
C GLU A 30 -17.91 24.47 -36.83
N GLU A 31 -18.22 24.01 -38.05
CA GLU A 31 -19.55 23.47 -38.37
C GLU A 31 -19.73 21.98 -38.03
N ARG A 32 -18.64 21.21 -37.86
CA ARG A 32 -18.67 19.79 -37.48
C ARG A 32 -17.89 19.46 -36.20
N SER A 33 -17.74 20.41 -35.27
CA SER A 33 -17.05 20.11 -34.00
C SER A 33 -17.85 19.12 -33.13
N PRO A 34 -17.24 17.99 -32.70
CA PRO A 34 -17.77 17.15 -31.62
C PRO A 34 -17.94 17.91 -30.30
N ALA A 35 -17.27 19.06 -30.14
CA ALA A 35 -17.32 19.87 -28.92
C ALA A 35 -18.73 20.39 -28.58
N ALA A 36 -19.56 20.70 -29.60
CA ALA A 36 -20.95 21.10 -29.39
C ALA A 36 -21.83 19.94 -28.89
N ARG A 37 -21.46 18.69 -29.22
CA ARG A 37 -22.09 17.46 -28.70
C ARG A 37 -21.62 17.13 -27.28
N VAL A 38 -20.34 17.37 -26.97
CA VAL A 38 -19.76 17.14 -25.64
C VAL A 38 -20.34 18.10 -24.60
N LEU A 39 -20.59 19.36 -24.96
CA LEU A 39 -21.19 20.35 -24.05
C LEU A 39 -22.70 20.11 -23.79
N ARG A 40 -23.38 19.29 -24.61
CA ARG A 40 -24.78 18.88 -24.44
C ARG A 40 -24.95 17.45 -23.92
N ALA A 41 -23.86 16.71 -23.75
CA ALA A 41 -23.91 15.38 -23.18
C ALA A 41 -24.16 15.51 -21.67
N ARG A 42 -25.28 14.95 -21.19
CA ARG A 42 -25.46 14.67 -19.76
C ARG A 42 -24.21 13.95 -19.25
N PRO A 43 -23.69 14.29 -18.05
CA PRO A 43 -22.57 13.55 -17.48
C PRO A 43 -22.93 12.06 -17.49
N PRO A 44 -22.01 11.18 -17.92
CA PRO A 44 -22.28 9.75 -17.92
C PRO A 44 -22.62 9.35 -16.49
N VAL A 45 -23.83 8.79 -16.31
CA VAL A 45 -24.22 8.09 -15.08
C VAL A 45 -23.15 7.04 -14.83
N ASP A 46 -22.58 7.08 -13.62
CA ASP A 46 -21.46 6.26 -13.15
C ASP A 46 -21.42 4.87 -13.80
N ARG A 47 -20.61 4.73 -14.85
CA ARG A 47 -20.29 3.41 -15.36
C ARG A 47 -19.35 2.77 -14.35
N PRO A 48 -19.61 1.51 -13.91
CA PRO A 48 -18.60 0.77 -13.17
C PRO A 48 -17.33 0.76 -14.03
N VAL A 49 -16.22 1.16 -13.41
CA VAL A 49 -14.92 1.34 -14.06
C VAL A 49 -14.60 0.09 -14.89
N GLU A 50 -14.62 0.25 -16.21
CA GLU A 50 -14.17 -0.74 -17.20
C GLU A 50 -12.86 -1.36 -16.70
N GLU A 51 -12.74 -2.68 -16.75
CA GLU A 51 -11.56 -3.41 -16.27
C GLU A 51 -10.32 -2.85 -16.97
N THR A 52 -9.67 -1.91 -16.28
CA THR A 52 -8.71 -1.03 -16.94
C THR A 52 -7.49 -1.87 -17.20
N VAL A 53 -7.09 -2.01 -18.47
CA VAL A 53 -5.87 -2.73 -18.82
C VAL A 53 -4.71 -2.09 -18.07
N ARG A 54 -3.93 -2.89 -17.34
CA ARG A 54 -2.84 -2.42 -16.46
C ARG A 54 -1.50 -2.63 -17.14
N PHE A 55 -0.53 -1.81 -16.72
CA PHE A 55 0.84 -1.97 -17.18
C PHE A 55 1.45 -3.21 -16.50
N PRO A 56 1.98 -4.21 -17.24
CA PRO A 56 2.52 -5.41 -16.64
C PRO A 56 3.68 -5.11 -15.68
N PHE A 57 3.65 -5.71 -14.48
CA PHE A 57 4.68 -5.49 -13.46
C PHE A 57 6.09 -5.83 -13.94
N LEU A 58 6.23 -6.96 -14.64
CA LEU A 58 7.52 -7.42 -15.17
C LEU A 58 8.06 -6.52 -16.28
N ALA A 59 7.17 -5.82 -17.01
CA ALA A 59 7.54 -4.87 -18.05
C ALA A 59 8.14 -3.57 -17.50
N ILE A 60 8.16 -3.34 -16.18
CA ILE A 60 8.85 -2.18 -15.58
C ILE A 60 10.35 -2.36 -15.75
N VAL A 61 11.05 -1.34 -16.24
CA VAL A 61 12.51 -1.43 -16.49
C VAL A 61 13.26 -1.12 -15.19
N GLY A 62 14.26 -1.95 -14.87
CA GLY A 62 15.09 -1.78 -13.68
C GLY A 62 14.30 -1.88 -12.37
N GLN A 63 14.64 -1.00 -11.43
CA GLN A 63 13.99 -0.88 -10.11
C GLN A 63 13.91 -2.20 -9.32
N THR A 64 14.99 -2.99 -9.39
CA THR A 64 15.07 -4.34 -8.81
C THR A 64 14.76 -4.35 -7.31
N GLU A 65 15.25 -3.38 -6.54
CA GLU A 65 14.98 -3.27 -5.11
C GLU A 65 13.47 -3.08 -4.83
N MET A 66 12.78 -2.25 -5.62
CA MET A 66 11.33 -2.04 -5.49
C MET A 66 10.55 -3.29 -5.86
N LYS A 67 10.90 -3.93 -6.98
CA LYS A 67 10.23 -5.15 -7.41
C LYS A 67 10.37 -6.26 -6.37
N LEU A 68 11.58 -6.43 -5.86
CA LEU A 68 11.89 -7.42 -4.84
C LEU A 68 11.07 -7.17 -3.57
N ALA A 69 11.08 -5.95 -3.02
CA ALA A 69 10.32 -5.65 -1.80
C ALA A 69 8.81 -5.92 -1.95
N LEU A 70 8.23 -5.56 -3.11
CA LEU A 70 6.82 -5.80 -3.39
C LEU A 70 6.50 -7.29 -3.47
N VAL A 71 7.34 -8.08 -4.14
CA VAL A 71 7.19 -9.55 -4.22
C VAL A 71 7.35 -10.20 -2.85
N LEU A 72 8.36 -9.82 -2.06
CA LEU A 72 8.56 -10.35 -0.71
C LEU A 72 7.35 -10.07 0.20
N ALA A 73 6.75 -8.88 0.10
CA ALA A 73 5.55 -8.53 0.86
C ALA A 73 4.32 -9.35 0.43
N LEU A 74 4.22 -9.74 -0.84
CA LEU A 74 3.19 -10.67 -1.30
C LEU A 74 3.40 -12.09 -0.77
N ILE A 75 4.64 -12.52 -0.64
CA ILE A 75 4.98 -13.85 -0.12
C ILE A 75 4.73 -13.90 1.39
N ASN A 76 5.20 -12.90 2.13
CA ASN A 76 5.10 -12.87 3.57
C ASN A 76 4.52 -11.55 4.09
N PRO A 77 3.20 -11.53 4.40
CA PRO A 77 2.55 -10.36 4.99
C PRO A 77 3.11 -9.97 6.38
N ALA A 78 3.76 -10.90 7.10
CA ALA A 78 4.30 -10.67 8.44
C ALA A 78 5.49 -9.70 8.46
N ILE A 79 6.06 -9.37 7.29
CA ILE A 79 7.14 -8.39 7.17
C ILE A 79 6.71 -7.00 7.68
N GLY A 80 5.42 -6.64 7.62
CA GLY A 80 4.91 -5.37 8.12
C GLY A 80 4.83 -4.26 7.07
N GLY A 81 4.60 -4.62 5.81
CA GLY A 81 4.34 -3.68 4.72
C GLY A 81 5.58 -3.03 4.08
N VAL A 82 5.34 -2.29 3.00
CA VAL A 82 6.38 -1.70 2.15
C VAL A 82 6.17 -0.20 2.00
N LEU A 83 7.22 0.59 2.24
CA LEU A 83 7.26 2.03 1.99
C LEU A 83 8.15 2.32 0.78
N LEU A 84 7.57 2.89 -0.27
CA LEU A 84 8.23 3.31 -1.49
C LEU A 84 8.50 4.82 -1.45
N MET A 85 9.76 5.20 -1.35
CA MET A 85 10.19 6.60 -1.28
C MET A 85 10.88 7.02 -2.57
N GLY A 86 10.44 8.11 -3.19
CA GLY A 86 11.16 8.67 -4.32
C GLY A 86 10.43 9.82 -4.98
N ALA A 87 11.09 10.49 -5.92
CA ALA A 87 10.52 11.61 -6.66
C ALA A 87 9.28 11.20 -7.48
N ARG A 88 8.50 12.21 -7.91
CA ARG A 88 7.39 12.02 -8.85
C ARG A 88 7.90 11.44 -10.18
N GLY A 89 7.07 10.66 -10.85
CA GLY A 89 7.40 10.08 -12.16
C GLY A 89 8.35 8.87 -12.15
N THR A 90 8.72 8.34 -10.98
CA THR A 90 9.55 7.12 -10.89
C THR A 90 8.77 5.81 -11.11
N GLY A 91 7.45 5.87 -11.30
CA GLY A 91 6.63 4.69 -11.60
C GLY A 91 6.15 3.89 -10.39
N LYS A 92 6.21 4.44 -9.17
CA LYS A 92 5.73 3.80 -7.92
C LYS A 92 4.29 3.30 -8.04
N THR A 93 3.35 4.20 -8.36
CA THR A 93 1.93 3.86 -8.52
C THR A 93 1.70 2.85 -9.65
N THR A 94 2.46 2.96 -10.75
CA THR A 94 2.40 2.00 -11.86
C THR A 94 2.82 0.60 -11.43
N ALA A 95 3.87 0.48 -10.60
CA ALA A 95 4.33 -0.79 -10.08
C ALA A 95 3.31 -1.45 -9.17
N VAL A 96 2.71 -0.69 -8.24
CA VAL A 96 1.70 -1.25 -7.33
C VAL A 96 0.44 -1.68 -8.09
N ARG A 97 0.00 -0.89 -9.08
CA ARG A 97 -1.15 -1.27 -9.92
C ARG A 97 -0.87 -2.48 -10.82
N GLY A 98 0.35 -2.61 -11.34
CA GLY A 98 0.77 -3.78 -12.11
C GLY A 98 0.89 -5.06 -11.27
N LEU A 99 0.98 -4.94 -9.95
CA LEU A 99 1.07 -6.05 -9.01
C LEU A 99 -0.19 -6.93 -9.00
N LEU A 100 -1.34 -6.40 -9.42
CA LEU A 100 -2.64 -7.09 -9.43
C LEU A 100 -2.59 -8.44 -10.16
N ASP A 101 -1.83 -8.52 -11.25
CA ASP A 101 -1.72 -9.74 -12.07
C ASP A 101 -0.84 -10.82 -11.41
N LEU A 102 -0.09 -10.44 -10.36
CA LEU A 102 0.78 -11.32 -9.58
C LEU A 102 0.16 -11.73 -8.23
N LEU A 103 -1.04 -11.23 -7.92
CA LEU A 103 -1.61 -11.48 -6.61
C LEU A 103 -2.05 -12.95 -6.47
N PRO A 104 -1.58 -13.64 -5.42
CA PRO A 104 -1.95 -15.02 -5.16
C PRO A 104 -3.42 -15.13 -4.73
N PRO A 105 -4.07 -16.27 -4.97
CA PRO A 105 -5.42 -16.52 -4.50
C PRO A 105 -5.47 -16.55 -2.96
N VAL A 106 -6.63 -16.19 -2.39
CA VAL A 106 -6.88 -16.21 -0.95
C VAL A 106 -8.14 -17.01 -0.64
N GLU A 107 -8.13 -17.76 0.46
CA GLU A 107 -9.32 -18.47 0.95
C GLU A 107 -10.27 -17.49 1.64
N ARG A 108 -11.45 -17.28 1.05
CA ARG A 108 -12.45 -16.35 1.60
C ARG A 108 -13.66 -17.11 2.15
N SER A 109 -14.14 -16.67 3.30
CA SER A 109 -15.35 -17.22 3.92
C SER A 109 -16.58 -17.01 3.03
N LEU A 110 -17.36 -18.07 2.82
CA LEU A 110 -18.66 -18.04 2.14
C LEU A 110 -19.78 -17.54 3.07
N CYS A 111 -19.47 -17.35 4.36
CA CYS A 111 -20.44 -16.94 5.36
C CYS A 111 -20.56 -15.42 5.43
N PRO A 112 -21.78 -14.84 5.48
CA PRO A 112 -21.98 -13.40 5.67
C PRO A 112 -21.34 -12.86 6.97
N TYR A 113 -21.25 -13.72 7.99
CA TYR A 113 -20.61 -13.41 9.27
C TYR A 113 -19.08 -13.57 9.24
N GLY A 114 -18.51 -14.09 8.15
CA GLY A 114 -17.07 -14.26 7.98
C GLY A 114 -16.47 -15.42 8.77
N CYS A 115 -17.25 -16.46 9.11
CA CYS A 115 -16.78 -17.64 9.84
C CYS A 115 -15.60 -18.33 9.14
N GLU A 116 -14.58 -18.70 9.90
CA GLU A 116 -13.39 -19.39 9.40
C GLU A 116 -13.26 -20.80 10.00
N PRO A 117 -12.72 -21.76 9.23
CA PRO A 117 -12.44 -23.10 9.74
C PRO A 117 -11.48 -23.07 10.93
N GLU A 118 -10.46 -22.21 10.88
CA GLU A 118 -9.44 -22.09 11.94
C GLU A 118 -10.08 -21.80 13.29
N ALA A 119 -11.00 -20.82 13.38
CA ALA A 119 -11.70 -20.50 14.61
C ALA A 119 -12.45 -21.71 15.20
N ALA A 120 -13.01 -22.58 14.36
CA ALA A 120 -13.68 -23.80 14.81
C ALA A 120 -12.68 -24.84 15.35
N TYR A 121 -11.50 -24.94 14.74
CA TYR A 121 -10.46 -25.90 15.14
C TYR A 121 -9.70 -25.48 16.40
N THR A 122 -9.38 -24.18 16.57
CA THR A 122 -8.63 -23.70 17.74
C THR A 122 -9.51 -23.37 18.94
N LEU A 123 -10.69 -22.79 18.71
CA LEU A 123 -11.56 -22.30 19.79
C LEU A 123 -12.85 -23.11 19.94
N GLY A 124 -13.14 -24.02 19.01
CA GLY A 124 -14.32 -24.89 19.03
C GLY A 124 -15.48 -24.40 18.15
N PHE A 125 -16.37 -25.32 17.79
CA PHE A 125 -17.50 -25.10 16.86
C PHE A 125 -18.51 -24.03 17.30
N HIS A 126 -18.52 -23.65 18.57
CA HIS A 126 -19.40 -22.60 19.08
C HIS A 126 -18.97 -21.18 18.67
N MET A 127 -17.73 -21.01 18.18
CA MET A 127 -17.20 -19.73 17.72
C MET A 127 -17.60 -19.37 16.28
N ILE A 128 -18.28 -20.28 15.58
CA ILE A 128 -18.82 -20.06 14.23
C ILE A 128 -20.34 -20.17 14.25
N CYS A 129 -21.01 -19.63 13.23
CA CYS A 129 -22.46 -19.71 13.16
C CYS A 129 -22.92 -21.17 13.04
N LYS A 130 -24.16 -21.44 13.48
CA LYS A 130 -24.74 -22.80 13.48
C LYS A 130 -24.69 -23.46 12.08
N ASP A 131 -24.93 -22.67 11.04
CA ASP A 131 -24.88 -23.16 9.66
C ASP A 131 -23.46 -23.59 9.25
N CYS A 132 -22.45 -22.78 9.56
CA CYS A 132 -21.05 -23.13 9.30
C CYS A 132 -20.60 -24.32 10.14
N ALA A 133 -21.04 -24.42 11.40
CA ALA A 133 -20.72 -25.55 12.27
C ALA A 133 -21.29 -26.86 11.70
N ARG A 134 -22.53 -26.83 11.22
CA ARG A 134 -23.16 -27.96 10.52
C ARG A 134 -22.41 -28.32 9.25
N LYS A 135 -22.08 -27.35 8.40
CA LYS A 135 -21.34 -27.57 7.14
C LYS A 135 -19.98 -28.23 7.40
N LEU A 136 -19.18 -27.68 8.31
CA LEU A 136 -17.90 -28.28 8.69
C LEU A 136 -18.06 -29.68 9.29
N GLY A 137 -19.09 -29.91 10.11
CA GLY A 137 -19.40 -31.24 10.66
C GLY A 137 -19.77 -32.28 9.59
N LEU A 138 -20.25 -31.84 8.43
CA LEU A 138 -20.54 -32.67 7.25
C LEU A 138 -19.35 -32.80 6.29
N GLY A 139 -18.21 -32.17 6.58
CA GLY A 139 -17.06 -32.11 5.69
C GLY A 139 -17.21 -31.13 4.51
N GLU A 140 -18.23 -30.25 4.54
CA GLU A 140 -18.41 -29.22 3.51
C GLU A 140 -17.51 -28.01 3.80
N PRO A 141 -16.78 -27.48 2.79
CA PRO A 141 -15.95 -26.30 2.97
C PRO A 141 -16.82 -25.05 3.21
N ILE A 142 -16.41 -24.23 4.16
CA ILE A 142 -17.04 -22.91 4.45
C ILE A 142 -16.24 -21.74 3.88
N THR A 143 -15.14 -22.03 3.18
CA THR A 143 -14.32 -21.09 2.42
C THR A 143 -14.23 -21.52 0.96
N ALA A 144 -13.89 -20.58 0.09
CA ALA A 144 -13.55 -20.84 -1.30
C ALA A 144 -12.39 -19.94 -1.74
N PRO A 145 -11.61 -20.35 -2.75
CA PRO A 145 -10.58 -19.49 -3.32
C PRO A 145 -11.23 -18.28 -4.00
N ASP A 146 -10.75 -17.09 -3.66
CA ASP A 146 -11.11 -15.82 -4.27
C ASP A 146 -9.84 -15.07 -4.73
N ARG A 147 -10.02 -14.16 -5.68
CA ARG A 147 -8.94 -13.29 -6.13
C ARG A 147 -8.72 -12.17 -5.13
N MET A 148 -7.46 -12.01 -4.73
CA MET A 148 -7.01 -10.85 -3.97
C MET A 148 -7.16 -9.58 -4.81
N ARG A 149 -7.43 -8.46 -4.16
CA ARG A 149 -7.74 -7.17 -4.79
C ARG A 149 -6.79 -6.09 -4.27
N LEU A 150 -6.63 -5.05 -5.06
CA LEU A 150 -5.97 -3.81 -4.66
C LEU A 150 -7.04 -2.81 -4.22
N VAL A 151 -6.97 -2.39 -2.96
CA VAL A 151 -7.80 -1.33 -2.39
C VAL A 151 -6.93 -0.08 -2.31
N GLU A 152 -7.29 0.96 -3.04
CA GLU A 152 -6.59 2.25 -3.01
C GLU A 152 -7.26 3.17 -1.99
N LEU A 153 -6.46 3.79 -1.11
CA LEU A 153 -6.92 4.84 -0.21
C LEU A 153 -6.87 6.18 -0.94
N PRO A 154 -8.01 6.86 -1.14
CA PRO A 154 -7.99 8.19 -1.74
C PRO A 154 -7.50 9.22 -0.71
N LEU A 155 -6.78 10.25 -1.17
CA LEU A 155 -6.20 11.29 -0.31
C LEU A 155 -7.25 12.09 0.47
N ASN A 156 -8.47 12.19 -0.06
CA ASN A 156 -9.60 12.87 0.59
C ASN A 156 -10.45 11.94 1.47
N ALA A 157 -9.96 10.73 1.79
CA ALA A 157 -10.64 9.81 2.69
C ALA A 157 -10.80 10.43 4.08
N ARG A 158 -11.99 10.28 4.68
CA ARG A 158 -12.21 10.58 6.09
C ARG A 158 -11.99 9.33 6.93
N LEU A 159 -11.74 9.51 8.23
CA LEU A 159 -11.57 8.39 9.16
C LEU A 159 -12.75 7.38 9.06
N GLU A 160 -13.98 7.87 8.94
CA GLU A 160 -15.19 7.04 8.84
C GLU A 160 -15.28 6.20 7.55
N ASP A 161 -14.63 6.65 6.48
CA ASP A 161 -14.54 5.89 5.23
C ASP A 161 -13.50 4.76 5.38
N VAL A 162 -12.48 4.95 6.23
CA VAL A 162 -11.40 3.98 6.47
C VAL A 162 -11.78 2.93 7.50
N ILE A 163 -12.14 3.33 8.73
CA ILE A 163 -12.52 2.40 9.79
C ILE A 163 -13.97 1.93 9.61
N GLY A 164 -14.86 2.80 9.13
CA GLY A 164 -16.29 2.59 9.16
C GLY A 164 -17.00 3.53 10.12
N GLY A 165 -18.30 3.69 9.92
CA GLY A 165 -19.13 4.68 10.63
C GLY A 165 -20.50 4.13 10.95
N LEU A 166 -21.40 5.01 11.39
CA LEU A 166 -22.81 4.67 11.50
C LEU A 166 -23.42 4.62 10.10
N ASP A 167 -24.26 3.63 9.86
CA ASP A 167 -25.07 3.57 8.66
C ASP A 167 -26.25 4.55 8.82
N GLU A 168 -26.10 5.75 8.26
CA GLU A 168 -27.10 6.82 8.35
C GLU A 168 -28.45 6.41 7.75
N GLN A 169 -28.44 5.60 6.68
CA GLN A 169 -29.67 5.10 6.05
C GLN A 169 -30.40 4.13 6.99
N ALA A 170 -29.67 3.18 7.57
CA ALA A 170 -30.26 2.26 8.54
C ALA A 170 -30.72 2.99 9.82
N ALA A 171 -30.01 4.04 10.23
CA ALA A 171 -30.40 4.87 11.37
C ALA A 171 -31.74 5.61 11.12
N MET A 172 -31.99 6.08 9.89
CA MET A 172 -33.30 6.65 9.51
C MET A 172 -34.45 5.62 9.57
N GLU A 173 -34.15 4.34 9.36
CA GLU A 173 -35.11 3.23 9.54
C GLU A 173 -35.20 2.72 10.99
N GLY A 174 -34.57 3.39 11.95
CA GLY A 174 -34.54 2.99 13.37
C GLY A 174 -33.63 1.79 13.68
N LYS A 175 -32.80 1.35 12.72
CA LYS A 175 -31.84 0.25 12.87
C LYS A 175 -30.42 0.80 12.94
N VAL A 176 -29.85 0.89 14.14
CA VAL A 176 -28.45 1.33 14.27
C VAL A 176 -27.51 0.20 13.83
N ARG A 177 -26.84 0.37 12.68
CA ARG A 177 -25.83 -0.56 12.15
C ARG A 177 -24.51 0.18 11.92
N ILE A 178 -23.40 -0.55 12.06
CA ILE A 178 -22.08 -0.05 11.71
C ILE A 178 -21.80 -0.39 10.24
N ARG A 179 -21.55 0.64 9.43
CA ARG A 179 -21.05 0.51 8.06
C ARG A 179 -19.58 0.12 8.08
N ARG A 180 -19.22 -0.91 7.31
CA ARG A 180 -17.82 -1.34 7.14
C ARG A 180 -17.04 -0.34 6.28
N GLY A 181 -15.87 0.09 6.74
CA GLY A 181 -14.96 0.96 5.99
C GLY A 181 -14.01 0.21 5.05
N LEU A 182 -13.03 0.94 4.51
CA LEU A 182 -11.99 0.39 3.62
C LEU A 182 -11.13 -0.68 4.29
N LEU A 183 -10.88 -0.62 5.60
CA LEU A 183 -10.07 -1.63 6.30
C LEU A 183 -10.72 -3.02 6.28
N ALA A 184 -12.05 -3.11 6.39
CA ALA A 184 -12.76 -4.37 6.22
C ALA A 184 -12.73 -4.87 4.78
N GLN A 185 -12.72 -3.96 3.78
CA GLN A 185 -12.55 -4.32 2.38
C GLN A 185 -11.11 -4.77 2.09
N ALA A 186 -10.14 -4.26 2.85
CA ALA A 186 -8.74 -4.60 2.75
C ALA A 186 -8.38 -5.94 3.43
N ASP A 187 -9.28 -6.59 4.18
CA ASP A 187 -9.02 -7.91 4.77
C ASP A 187 -8.68 -8.93 3.67
N GLN A 188 -7.53 -9.59 3.81
CA GLN A 188 -6.94 -10.50 2.82
C GLN A 188 -6.63 -9.84 1.46
N ASN A 189 -6.50 -8.51 1.40
CA ASN A 189 -6.25 -7.73 0.20
C ASN A 189 -5.04 -6.80 0.38
N VAL A 190 -4.59 -6.18 -0.72
CA VAL A 190 -3.51 -5.18 -0.68
C VAL A 190 -4.14 -3.81 -0.46
N LEU A 191 -3.70 -3.09 0.56
CA LEU A 191 -4.06 -1.69 0.78
C LEU A 191 -2.92 -0.80 0.28
N TYR A 192 -3.20 0.01 -0.74
CA TYR A 192 -2.27 0.99 -1.27
C TYR A 192 -2.62 2.40 -0.78
N VAL A 193 -1.63 3.07 -0.20
CA VAL A 193 -1.72 4.47 0.22
C VAL A 193 -0.73 5.28 -0.61
N ASP A 194 -1.24 6.11 -1.52
CA ASP A 194 -0.39 7.07 -2.22
C ASP A 194 -0.13 8.29 -1.33
N GLU A 195 1.07 8.87 -1.46
CA GLU A 195 1.50 10.07 -0.73
C GLU A 195 1.14 10.02 0.78
N VAL A 196 1.58 8.96 1.49
CA VAL A 196 1.27 8.74 2.92
C VAL A 196 1.71 9.89 3.83
N ASN A 197 2.65 10.72 3.38
CA ASN A 197 3.08 11.94 4.06
C ASN A 197 2.00 13.02 4.11
N LEU A 198 1.00 12.99 3.22
CA LEU A 198 -0.11 13.95 3.17
C LEU A 198 -1.35 13.46 3.93
N LEU A 199 -1.35 12.21 4.39
CA LEU A 199 -2.49 11.62 5.06
C LEU A 199 -2.66 12.18 6.48
N ASP A 200 -3.91 12.28 6.92
CA ASP A 200 -4.23 12.62 8.30
C ASP A 200 -3.56 11.64 9.28
N PRO A 201 -2.91 12.12 10.37
CA PRO A 201 -2.22 11.26 11.33
C PRO A 201 -3.12 10.20 11.97
N GLU A 202 -4.39 10.50 12.23
CA GLU A 202 -5.34 9.55 12.83
C GLU A 202 -5.63 8.40 11.86
N ILE A 203 -5.79 8.71 10.57
CA ILE A 203 -6.01 7.70 9.53
C ILE A 203 -4.77 6.84 9.35
N ALA A 204 -3.59 7.45 9.26
CA ALA A 204 -2.33 6.72 9.14
C ALA A 204 -2.11 5.76 10.31
N ASN A 205 -2.36 6.21 11.54
CA ASN A 205 -2.25 5.38 12.73
C ASN A 205 -3.26 4.23 12.72
N ALA A 206 -4.53 4.50 12.39
CA ALA A 206 -5.56 3.46 12.32
C ALA A 206 -5.21 2.37 11.29
N ILE A 207 -4.69 2.75 10.13
CA ILE A 207 -4.25 1.80 9.09
C ILE A 207 -3.08 0.97 9.58
N LEU A 208 -2.07 1.59 10.18
CA LEU A 208 -0.88 0.88 10.64
C LEU A 208 -1.15 -0.03 11.83
N ASP A 209 -2.03 0.38 12.75
CA ASP A 209 -2.48 -0.47 13.86
C ASP A 209 -3.27 -1.67 13.32
N ALA A 210 -4.16 -1.45 12.35
CA ALA A 210 -4.91 -2.53 11.71
C ALA A 210 -3.99 -3.50 10.96
N ALA A 211 -3.00 -3.00 10.22
CA ALA A 211 -2.03 -3.80 9.49
C ALA A 211 -1.15 -4.64 10.44
N ALA A 212 -0.74 -4.08 11.58
CA ALA A 212 0.09 -4.78 12.56
C ALA A 212 -0.71 -5.81 13.38
N LEU A 213 -1.94 -5.48 13.79
CA LEU A 213 -2.77 -6.36 14.63
C LEU A 213 -3.59 -7.38 13.82
N GLY A 214 -3.76 -7.16 12.51
CA GLY A 214 -4.66 -7.95 11.65
C GLY A 214 -6.14 -7.77 11.98
N ARG A 215 -6.50 -6.79 12.83
CA ARG A 215 -7.86 -6.48 13.28
C ARG A 215 -7.95 -5.03 13.72
N TYR A 216 -9.16 -4.49 13.69
CA TYR A 216 -9.44 -3.14 14.14
C TYR A 216 -10.82 -3.07 14.80
N THR A 217 -11.01 -2.11 15.69
CA THR A 217 -12.28 -1.94 16.43
C THR A 217 -12.89 -0.59 16.11
N VAL A 218 -14.16 -0.61 15.71
CA VAL A 218 -14.96 0.60 15.51
C VAL A 218 -15.84 0.79 16.73
N ARG A 219 -15.74 1.96 17.38
CA ARG A 219 -16.64 2.36 18.46
C ARG A 219 -17.39 3.64 18.05
N ARG A 220 -18.71 3.58 18.09
CA ARG A 220 -19.62 4.70 17.81
C ARG A 220 -20.79 4.68 18.81
N GLY A 221 -20.77 5.60 19.75
CA GLY A 221 -21.71 5.62 20.87
C GLY A 221 -21.65 4.31 21.69
N PRO A 222 -22.78 3.65 21.97
CA PRO A 222 -22.80 2.37 22.70
C PRO A 222 -22.40 1.16 21.84
N LEU A 223 -22.25 1.32 20.52
CA LEU A 223 -21.91 0.22 19.63
C LEU A 223 -20.39 0.09 19.48
N ALA A 224 -19.90 -1.13 19.69
CA ALA A 224 -18.53 -1.51 19.38
C ALA A 224 -18.54 -2.79 18.54
N ALA A 225 -17.78 -2.78 17.45
CA ALA A 225 -17.58 -3.96 16.61
C ALA A 225 -16.10 -4.09 16.25
N THR A 226 -15.58 -5.31 16.34
CA THR A 226 -14.22 -5.64 15.92
C THR A 226 -14.29 -6.41 14.61
N TYR A 227 -13.49 -5.96 13.65
CA TYR A 227 -13.38 -6.55 12.32
C TYR A 227 -11.95 -6.99 12.06
N ARG A 228 -11.78 -7.94 11.14
CA ARG A 228 -10.47 -8.37 10.64
C ARG A 228 -9.95 -7.38 9.60
N ALA A 229 -8.62 -7.30 9.51
CA ALA A 229 -7.89 -6.49 8.54
C ALA A 229 -6.50 -7.09 8.29
N ARG A 230 -6.43 -8.37 7.90
CA ARG A 230 -5.16 -9.02 7.51
C ARG A 230 -4.77 -8.57 6.11
N LEU A 231 -4.22 -7.36 6.03
CA LEU A 231 -3.93 -6.67 4.78
C LEU A 231 -2.43 -6.60 4.51
N ILE A 232 -2.06 -6.52 3.24
CA ILE A 232 -0.68 -6.18 2.85
C ILE A 232 -0.65 -4.68 2.60
N LEU A 233 0.07 -3.95 3.46
CA LEU A 233 0.17 -2.50 3.35
C LEU A 233 1.31 -2.11 2.41
N ILE A 234 0.99 -1.31 1.40
CA ILE A 234 1.97 -0.69 0.52
C ILE A 234 1.71 0.81 0.54
N ALA A 235 2.73 1.60 0.86
CA ALA A 235 2.64 3.05 0.87
C ALA A 235 3.69 3.66 -0.05
N SER A 236 3.34 4.80 -0.62
CA SER A 236 4.20 5.63 -1.45
C SER A 236 4.36 7.00 -0.79
N MET A 237 5.54 7.61 -0.90
CA MET A 237 5.74 9.00 -0.50
C MET A 237 6.75 9.71 -1.40
N ASN A 238 6.57 11.02 -1.51
CA ASN A 238 7.54 11.94 -2.10
C ASN A 238 8.25 12.72 -0.97
N PRO A 239 9.55 12.50 -0.74
CA PRO A 239 10.30 13.24 0.29
C PRO A 239 10.29 14.77 0.10
N GLU A 240 10.06 15.26 -1.12
CA GLU A 240 10.00 16.71 -1.41
C GLU A 240 8.75 17.39 -0.84
N GLU A 241 7.67 16.65 -0.60
CA GLU A 241 6.39 17.19 -0.13
C GLU A 241 6.28 17.25 1.39
N GLY A 242 7.24 16.67 2.10
CA GLY A 242 7.32 16.73 3.55
C GLY A 242 7.89 15.46 4.18
N PRO A 243 8.50 15.57 5.37
CA PRO A 243 9.02 14.40 6.08
C PRO A 243 7.87 13.56 6.63
N LEU A 244 8.03 12.23 6.56
CA LEU A 244 7.13 11.31 7.23
C LEU A 244 7.51 11.22 8.72
N ARG A 245 6.51 11.12 9.59
CA ARG A 245 6.74 11.03 11.04
C ARG A 245 7.59 9.78 11.38
N PRO A 246 8.59 9.86 12.27
CA PRO A 246 9.43 8.71 12.63
C PRO A 246 8.64 7.48 13.12
N GLN A 247 7.56 7.71 13.86
CA GLN A 247 6.67 6.67 14.36
C GLN A 247 6.01 5.86 13.24
N ILE A 248 5.64 6.51 12.14
CA ILE A 248 5.02 5.91 10.96
C ILE A 248 6.09 5.14 10.18
N HIS A 249 7.26 5.76 9.98
CA HIS A 249 8.41 5.11 9.35
C HIS A 249 8.72 3.76 9.99
N ASP A 250 8.79 3.69 11.32
CA ASP A 250 9.14 2.48 12.06
C ASP A 250 8.14 1.33 11.92
N ARG A 251 6.89 1.63 11.56
CA ARG A 251 5.84 0.63 11.38
C ARG A 251 5.92 -0.10 10.04
N PHE A 252 6.64 0.46 9.06
CA PHE A 252 6.89 -0.21 7.78
C PHE A 252 8.05 -1.19 7.89
N GLY A 253 7.82 -2.43 7.46
CA GLY A 253 8.82 -3.49 7.42
C GLY A 253 9.97 -3.19 6.47
N LEU A 254 9.63 -2.98 5.19
CA LEU A 254 10.60 -2.71 4.13
C LEU A 254 10.51 -1.26 3.66
N ARG A 255 11.68 -0.66 3.42
CA ARG A 255 11.80 0.73 2.98
C ARG A 255 12.70 0.81 1.76
N VAL A 256 12.09 1.12 0.63
CA VAL A 256 12.77 1.16 -0.66
C VAL A 256 12.92 2.60 -1.12
N VAL A 257 14.13 2.95 -1.57
CA VAL A 257 14.39 4.24 -2.19
C VAL A 257 14.35 4.05 -3.70
N VAL A 258 13.24 4.45 -4.30
CA VAL A 258 13.00 4.36 -5.74
C VAL A 258 13.71 5.53 -6.42
N ARG A 259 14.86 5.22 -7.02
CA ARG A 259 15.65 6.20 -7.79
C ARG A 259 15.20 6.22 -9.25
N GLY A 260 15.31 7.38 -9.88
CA GLY A 260 15.15 7.49 -11.33
C GLY A 260 16.27 6.72 -12.04
N LEU A 261 15.94 6.12 -13.19
CA LEU A 261 16.92 5.41 -14.03
C LEU A 261 18.02 6.39 -14.49
N THR A 262 19.28 5.97 -14.45
CA THR A 262 20.42 6.80 -14.87
C THR A 262 20.92 6.42 -16.26
N ASP A 263 20.77 5.16 -16.68
CA ASP A 263 21.18 4.69 -18.01
C ASP A 263 20.25 5.21 -19.11
N PRO A 264 20.77 5.94 -20.13
CA PRO A 264 19.99 6.35 -21.29
C PRO A 264 19.30 5.20 -22.04
N ARG A 265 19.90 4.00 -22.07
CA ARG A 265 19.32 2.83 -22.74
C ARG A 265 18.07 2.35 -22.02
N GLU A 266 18.12 2.25 -20.70
CA GLU A 266 16.97 1.89 -19.87
C GLU A 266 15.85 2.94 -19.99
N ARG A 267 16.19 4.23 -20.00
CA ARG A 267 15.20 5.32 -20.20
C ARG A 267 14.51 5.24 -21.56
N LEU A 268 15.27 4.95 -22.63
CA LEU A 268 14.69 4.76 -23.96
C LEU A 268 13.76 3.55 -23.99
N GLU A 269 14.11 2.47 -23.30
CA GLU A 269 13.27 1.28 -23.19
C GLU A 269 11.97 1.57 -22.42
N VAL A 270 12.02 2.34 -21.34
CA VAL A 270 10.81 2.83 -20.66
C VAL A 270 9.92 3.59 -21.62
N TYR A 271 10.49 4.52 -22.40
CA TYR A 271 9.71 5.27 -23.39
C TYR A 271 9.04 4.35 -24.41
N ARG A 272 9.76 3.35 -24.94
CA ARG A 272 9.22 2.37 -25.91
C ARG A 272 8.05 1.58 -25.33
N ARG A 273 8.20 1.06 -24.10
CA ARG A 273 7.15 0.28 -23.43
C ARG A 273 5.93 1.14 -23.09
N VAL A 274 6.14 2.34 -22.56
CA VAL A 274 5.06 3.29 -22.27
C VAL A 274 4.33 3.71 -23.55
N ARG A 275 5.07 3.97 -24.64
CA ARG A 275 4.47 4.29 -25.94
C ARG A 275 3.63 3.13 -26.45
N LEU A 276 4.16 1.91 -26.42
CA LEU A 276 3.43 0.71 -26.84
C LEU A 276 2.16 0.52 -26.00
N PHE A 277 2.24 0.67 -24.69
CA PHE A 277 1.07 0.57 -23.81
C PHE A 277 0.00 1.61 -24.14
N ARG A 278 0.40 2.85 -24.43
CA ARG A 278 -0.55 3.92 -24.80
C ARG A 278 -1.17 3.72 -26.17
N THR A 279 -0.46 3.13 -27.14
CA THR A 279 -1.00 2.90 -28.49
C THR A 279 -1.75 1.59 -28.62
N ASN A 280 -1.30 0.54 -27.92
CA ASN A 280 -1.90 -0.78 -27.92
C ASN A 280 -1.61 -1.51 -26.58
N PRO A 281 -2.45 -1.30 -25.55
CA PRO A 281 -2.21 -1.85 -24.22
C PRO A 281 -2.29 -3.39 -24.22
N TYR A 282 -3.21 -3.98 -24.99
CA TYR A 282 -3.36 -5.43 -25.09
C TYR A 282 -2.15 -6.11 -25.71
N ALA A 283 -1.48 -5.48 -26.68
CA ALA A 283 -0.26 -6.03 -27.26
C ALA A 283 0.87 -6.11 -26.24
N LEU A 284 1.05 -5.09 -25.38
CA LEU A 284 2.06 -5.15 -24.33
C LEU A 284 1.70 -6.22 -23.28
N VAL A 285 0.43 -6.31 -22.86
CA VAL A 285 0.02 -7.34 -21.89
C VAL A 285 0.24 -8.74 -22.46
N ALA A 286 -0.13 -8.97 -23.73
CA ALA A 286 0.09 -10.25 -24.40
C ALA A 286 1.57 -10.62 -24.50
N GLN A 287 2.46 -9.64 -24.73
CA GLN A 287 3.91 -9.86 -24.77
C GLN A 287 4.50 -10.35 -23.45
N TRP A 288 3.88 -10.03 -22.32
CA TRP A 288 4.38 -10.36 -20.97
C TRP A 288 3.48 -11.37 -20.23
N ALA A 289 2.46 -11.92 -20.90
CA ALA A 289 1.45 -12.75 -20.26
C ALA A 289 2.05 -14.05 -19.71
N GLN A 290 2.97 -14.67 -20.45
CA GLN A 290 3.60 -15.93 -20.05
C GLN A 290 4.50 -15.74 -18.82
N GLU A 291 5.35 -14.72 -18.84
CA GLU A 291 6.25 -14.40 -17.73
C GLU A 291 5.47 -13.97 -16.49
N THR A 292 4.39 -13.20 -16.68
CA THR A 292 3.52 -12.77 -15.56
C THR A 292 2.82 -13.97 -14.92
N ALA A 293 2.31 -14.91 -15.72
CA ALA A 293 1.71 -16.13 -15.21
C ALA A 293 2.72 -17.02 -14.48
N ALA A 294 3.95 -17.15 -15.01
CA ALA A 294 5.03 -17.87 -14.35
C ALA A 294 5.40 -17.25 -13.00
N ALA A 295 5.60 -15.92 -12.96
CA ALA A 295 5.90 -15.21 -11.72
C ALA A 295 4.77 -15.31 -10.68
N ALA A 296 3.51 -15.26 -11.12
CA ALA A 296 2.36 -15.45 -10.22
C ALA A 296 2.34 -16.86 -9.60
N ALA A 297 2.67 -17.89 -10.40
CA ALA A 297 2.78 -19.26 -9.92
C ALA A 297 3.93 -19.42 -8.92
N GLU A 298 5.11 -18.86 -9.21
CA GLU A 298 6.25 -18.87 -8.29
C GLU A 298 5.93 -18.19 -6.95
N ILE A 299 5.22 -17.05 -6.97
CA ILE A 299 4.77 -16.36 -5.75
C ILE A 299 3.79 -17.24 -4.95
N ALA A 300 2.86 -17.91 -5.63
CA ALA A 300 1.92 -18.82 -4.97
C ALA A 300 2.63 -20.02 -4.33
N GLU A 301 3.60 -20.61 -5.02
CA GLU A 301 4.42 -21.71 -4.48
C GLU A 301 5.29 -21.26 -3.31
N ALA A 302 5.93 -20.09 -3.40
CA ALA A 302 6.72 -19.51 -2.32
C ALA A 302 5.89 -19.29 -1.06
N ARG A 303 4.62 -18.84 -1.20
CA ARG A 303 3.69 -18.72 -0.07
C ARG A 303 3.36 -20.05 0.59
N GLN A 304 3.21 -21.12 -0.19
CA GLN A 304 2.96 -22.46 0.34
C GLN A 304 4.19 -23.04 1.05
N ARG A 305 5.39 -22.68 0.59
CA ARG A 305 6.68 -23.10 1.17
C ARG A 305 7.02 -22.35 2.45
N LEU A 306 6.67 -21.06 2.57
CA LEU A 306 7.03 -20.17 3.68
C LEU A 306 6.88 -20.78 5.09
N PRO A 307 5.81 -21.52 5.43
CA PRO A 307 5.66 -22.13 6.76
C PRO A 307 6.75 -23.17 7.10
N ARG A 308 7.40 -23.75 6.10
CA ARG A 308 8.50 -24.73 6.26
C ARG A 308 9.88 -24.08 6.30
N VAL A 309 9.98 -22.80 5.93
CA VAL A 309 11.25 -22.10 5.87
C VAL A 309 11.74 -21.76 7.28
N ALA A 310 12.88 -22.36 7.65
CA ALA A 310 13.52 -22.16 8.94
C ALA A 310 14.75 -21.24 8.83
N ILE A 311 15.00 -20.49 9.89
CA ILE A 311 16.20 -19.69 10.06
C ILE A 311 17.13 -20.44 11.02
N PRO A 312 18.37 -20.75 10.63
CA PRO A 312 19.36 -21.29 11.55
C PRO A 312 19.63 -20.34 12.73
N PRO A 313 19.76 -20.84 13.98
CA PRO A 313 20.00 -20.01 15.17
C PRO A 313 21.26 -19.12 15.07
N GLU A 314 22.27 -19.57 14.33
CA GLU A 314 23.51 -18.82 14.10
C GLU A 314 23.23 -17.54 13.29
N LEU A 315 22.32 -17.63 12.32
CA LEU A 315 21.91 -16.48 11.50
C LEU A 315 20.99 -15.53 12.27
N GLU A 316 20.16 -16.04 13.17
CA GLU A 316 19.38 -15.20 14.09
C GLU A 316 20.30 -14.35 14.96
N GLN A 317 21.31 -14.98 15.59
CA GLN A 317 22.31 -14.27 16.39
C GLN A 317 23.12 -13.27 15.58
N GLU A 318 23.50 -13.63 14.35
CA GLU A 318 24.19 -12.73 13.45
C GLU A 318 23.34 -11.50 13.11
N ALA A 319 22.05 -11.69 12.80
CA ALA A 319 21.11 -10.61 12.55
C ALA A 319 20.98 -9.66 13.75
N MET A 320 20.87 -10.21 14.97
CA MET A 320 20.88 -9.40 16.20
C MET A 320 22.17 -8.59 16.34
N GLY A 321 23.32 -9.21 16.04
CA GLY A 321 24.61 -8.54 16.06
C GLY A 321 24.70 -7.39 15.06
N TRP A 322 24.08 -7.50 13.88
CA TRP A 322 24.04 -6.41 12.90
C TRP A 322 23.18 -5.24 13.40
N ILE A 323 21.98 -5.54 13.91
CA ILE A 323 21.03 -4.54 14.43
C ILE A 323 21.65 -3.78 15.61
N HIS A 324 22.28 -4.50 16.54
CA HIS A 324 22.98 -3.92 17.68
C HIS A 324 24.14 -3.01 17.23
N ARG A 325 25.01 -3.47 16.33
CA ARG A 325 26.13 -2.65 15.81
C ARG A 325 25.67 -1.42 15.02
N LEU A 326 24.49 -1.49 14.40
CA LEU A 326 23.89 -0.35 13.72
C LEU A 326 23.21 0.64 14.69
N GLY A 327 23.09 0.31 15.98
CA GLY A 327 22.40 1.14 16.97
C GLY A 327 20.93 1.33 16.64
N ILE A 328 20.27 0.24 16.22
CA ILE A 328 18.82 0.22 15.98
C ILE A 328 18.17 -0.37 17.23
N GLU A 329 17.24 0.38 17.83
CA GLU A 329 16.55 -0.02 19.07
C GLU A 329 15.18 -0.68 18.84
N SER A 330 14.62 -0.53 17.63
CA SER A 330 13.28 -1.02 17.34
C SER A 330 13.28 -2.52 17.13
N SER A 331 12.54 -3.25 17.98
CA SER A 331 12.28 -4.70 17.89
C SER A 331 11.59 -5.14 16.57
N ARG A 332 11.09 -4.18 15.79
CA ARG A 332 10.48 -4.42 14.48
C ARG A 332 11.54 -4.62 13.40
N ALA A 333 12.76 -4.16 13.62
CA ALA A 333 13.85 -4.32 12.67
C ALA A 333 14.23 -5.80 12.53
N GLU A 334 14.27 -6.51 13.64
CA GLU A 334 14.53 -7.94 13.78
C GLU A 334 13.50 -8.73 13.01
N VAL A 335 12.21 -8.50 13.32
CA VAL A 335 11.09 -9.19 12.67
C VAL A 335 11.11 -8.92 11.17
N ALA A 336 11.24 -7.66 10.74
CA ALA A 336 11.25 -7.32 9.32
C ALA A 336 12.42 -7.95 8.56
N LEU A 337 13.62 -7.99 9.17
CA LEU A 337 14.81 -8.60 8.57
C LEU A 337 14.65 -10.11 8.41
N LEU A 338 14.27 -10.79 9.48
CA LEU A 338 14.15 -12.26 9.51
C LEU A 338 12.98 -12.75 8.64
N GLU A 339 11.82 -12.10 8.72
CA GLU A 339 10.65 -12.46 7.91
C GLU A 339 10.86 -12.17 6.42
N ALA A 340 11.61 -11.12 6.08
CA ALA A 340 12.01 -10.84 4.70
C ALA A 340 13.02 -11.87 4.17
N ALA A 341 13.96 -12.32 5.01
CA ALA A 341 14.92 -13.36 4.63
C ALA A 341 14.23 -14.71 4.42
N ARG A 342 13.24 -15.06 5.26
CA ARG A 342 12.39 -16.25 5.05
C ARG A 342 11.62 -16.17 3.74
N ALA A 343 11.04 -15.00 3.44
CA ALA A 343 10.35 -14.78 2.16
C ALA A 343 11.29 -14.88 0.96
N TYR A 344 12.53 -14.40 1.10
CA TYR A 344 13.54 -14.46 0.04
C TYR A 344 13.99 -15.90 -0.24
N ALA A 345 14.30 -16.67 0.81
CA ALA A 345 14.62 -18.10 0.68
C ALA A 345 13.44 -18.89 0.10
N ALA A 346 12.21 -18.58 0.51
CA ALA A 346 11.00 -19.19 -0.05
C ALA A 346 10.85 -18.91 -1.55
N ALA A 347 11.13 -17.67 -1.97
CA ALA A 347 11.10 -17.26 -3.38
C ALA A 347 12.14 -18.00 -4.22
N ASP A 348 13.32 -18.27 -3.64
CA ASP A 348 14.41 -19.04 -4.27
C ASP A 348 14.21 -20.57 -4.20
N GLY A 349 13.03 -21.03 -3.75
CA GLY A 349 12.73 -22.46 -3.69
C GLY A 349 13.34 -23.22 -2.52
N ARG A 350 14.00 -22.53 -1.58
CA ARG A 350 14.72 -23.13 -0.43
C ARG A 350 13.88 -23.14 0.84
N GLU A 351 14.16 -24.10 1.72
CA GLU A 351 13.55 -24.23 3.06
C GLU A 351 14.48 -23.77 4.21
N THR A 352 15.71 -23.36 3.89
CA THR A 352 16.68 -22.86 4.85
C THR A 352 17.25 -21.52 4.39
N VAL A 353 17.19 -20.52 5.27
CA VAL A 353 17.77 -19.19 5.03
C VAL A 353 19.29 -19.25 5.07
N THR A 354 19.95 -18.56 4.14
CA THR A 354 21.42 -18.40 4.13
C THR A 354 21.82 -16.97 4.50
N ARG A 355 23.12 -16.77 4.70
CA ARG A 355 23.68 -15.45 5.04
C ARG A 355 23.51 -14.44 3.90
N GLU A 356 23.58 -14.90 2.65
CA GLU A 356 23.40 -14.08 1.46
C GLU A 356 21.97 -13.52 1.39
N ASP A 357 20.97 -14.29 1.82
CA ASP A 357 19.58 -13.84 1.89
C ASP A 357 19.43 -12.65 2.84
N LEU A 358 20.02 -12.76 4.04
CA LEU A 358 20.05 -11.67 5.02
C LEU A 358 20.74 -10.42 4.45
N GLN A 359 21.86 -10.59 3.74
CA GLN A 359 22.57 -9.48 3.11
C GLN A 359 21.75 -8.81 2.01
N ALA A 360 21.00 -9.58 1.22
CA ALA A 360 20.16 -9.07 0.14
C ALA A 360 19.00 -8.20 0.66
N VAL A 361 18.37 -8.61 1.77
CA VAL A 361 17.19 -7.90 2.31
C VAL A 361 17.53 -6.84 3.36
N ALA A 362 18.69 -6.92 4.01
CA ALA A 362 19.12 -5.98 5.06
C ALA A 362 19.04 -4.50 4.65
N PRO A 363 19.46 -4.08 3.43
CA PRO A 363 19.35 -2.68 3.02
C PRO A 363 17.91 -2.15 2.98
N MET A 364 16.92 -3.01 2.71
CA MET A 364 15.51 -2.62 2.69
C MET A 364 14.88 -2.70 4.08
N ALA A 365 15.29 -3.68 4.90
CA ALA A 365 14.75 -3.89 6.23
C ALA A 365 15.29 -2.89 7.27
N LEU A 366 16.58 -2.53 7.22
CA LEU A 366 17.26 -1.77 8.28
C LEU A 366 17.42 -0.27 7.99
N ARG A 367 17.23 0.15 6.73
CA ARG A 367 17.43 1.54 6.29
C ARG A 367 16.53 2.52 7.05
N GLN A 368 17.11 3.68 7.41
CA GLN A 368 16.42 4.78 8.10
C GLN A 368 15.76 4.40 9.45
N ARG A 369 16.14 3.28 10.08
CA ARG A 369 15.60 2.89 11.40
C ARG A 369 16.29 3.55 12.59
N ARG A 370 17.42 4.22 12.36
CA ARG A 370 18.17 4.94 13.39
C ARG A 370 17.49 6.29 13.67
N SER A 371 17.31 6.61 14.95
CA SER A 371 16.86 7.92 15.40
C SER A 371 18.00 8.63 16.11
N ALA A 372 18.59 9.65 15.46
CA ALA A 372 19.62 10.47 16.08
C ALA A 372 19.11 11.22 17.32
N PHE A 373 17.82 11.57 17.33
CA PHE A 373 17.17 12.22 18.47
C PHE A 373 17.11 11.31 19.70
N ILE A 374 16.70 10.04 19.52
CA ILE A 374 16.60 9.09 20.64
C ILE A 374 17.99 8.75 21.17
N ALA A 375 18.97 8.56 20.29
CA ALA A 375 20.36 8.33 20.70
C ALA A 375 20.89 9.49 21.57
N ALA A 376 20.59 10.74 21.21
CA ALA A 376 20.98 11.91 22.00
C ALA A 376 20.21 11.99 23.34
N PHE A 377 18.92 11.68 23.34
CA PHE A 377 18.09 11.67 24.55
C PHE A 377 18.56 10.62 25.56
N ILE A 378 18.86 9.40 25.12
CA ILE A 378 19.36 8.33 25.98
C ILE A 378 20.72 8.71 26.57
N ALA A 379 21.64 9.20 25.74
CA ALA A 379 22.95 9.66 26.22
C ALA A 379 22.83 10.77 27.29
N GLN A 380 21.84 11.65 27.15
CA GLN A 380 21.55 12.67 28.16
C GLN A 380 20.99 12.08 29.46
N GLN A 381 20.05 11.11 29.36
CA GLN A 381 19.50 10.45 30.54
C GLN A 381 20.52 9.57 31.26
N GLU A 382 21.40 8.87 30.55
CA GLU A 382 22.47 8.07 31.15
C GLU A 382 23.42 8.95 31.99
N LYS A 383 23.75 10.14 31.47
CA LYS A 383 24.55 11.12 32.21
C LYS A 383 23.83 11.63 33.46
N GLU A 384 22.53 11.92 33.35
CA GLU A 384 21.72 12.33 34.51
C GLU A 384 21.63 11.20 35.56
N ASP A 385 21.45 9.96 35.13
CA ASP A 385 21.44 8.78 36.01
C ASP A 385 22.78 8.57 36.71
N GLU A 386 23.90 8.80 36.03
CA GLU A 386 25.25 8.78 36.62
C GLU A 386 25.40 9.86 37.69
N GLU A 387 24.95 11.09 37.43
CA GLU A 387 24.97 12.19 38.39
C GLU A 387 24.08 11.89 39.62
N ILE A 388 22.88 11.35 39.41
CA ILE A 388 21.97 10.93 40.48
C ILE A 388 22.61 9.82 41.32
N ARG A 389 23.19 8.79 40.69
CA ARG A 389 23.88 7.69 41.39
C ARG A 389 25.05 8.21 42.21
N ALA A 390 25.83 9.15 41.68
CA ALA A 390 26.94 9.76 42.40
C ALA A 390 26.48 10.46 43.69
N VAL A 391 25.40 11.26 43.62
CA VAL A 391 24.84 11.96 44.80
C VAL A 391 24.26 10.99 45.83
N ILE A 392 23.59 9.92 45.40
CA ILE A 392 23.05 8.89 46.31
C ILE A 392 24.19 8.15 47.04
N GLN A 393 25.25 7.79 46.31
CA GLN A 393 26.40 7.07 46.89
C GLN A 393 27.23 7.94 47.84
N ASP A 394 27.29 9.26 47.63
CA ASP A 394 28.04 10.19 48.49
C ASP A 394 27.41 10.33 49.89
N ARG A 395 26.10 10.05 50.05
CA ARG A 395 25.42 10.03 51.36
C ARG A 395 25.67 8.74 52.18
N ALA A 396 26.39 7.75 51.67
CA ALA A 396 26.61 6.47 52.34
C ALA A 396 27.91 6.37 53.17
N ARG A 397 28.64 7.46 53.41
CA ARG A 397 29.79 7.46 54.34
C ARG A 397 29.29 7.71 55.78
N PRO A 398 29.25 6.70 56.69
CA PRO A 398 28.99 6.97 58.09
C PRO A 398 30.12 7.83 58.67
N PRO A 399 29.84 8.79 59.58
CA PRO A 399 30.88 9.59 60.20
C PRO A 399 31.83 8.67 60.96
N ARG A 400 33.13 8.71 60.60
CA ARG A 400 34.20 8.03 61.34
C ARG A 400 34.07 8.41 62.82
N ARG A 401 33.69 7.46 63.68
CA ARG A 401 33.73 7.61 65.14
C ARG A 401 35.15 8.03 65.53
N ARG A 402 35.30 9.28 65.97
CA ARG A 402 36.52 9.77 66.63
C ARG A 402 36.75 8.89 67.87
N ARG A 403 37.80 8.06 67.87
CA ARG A 403 38.35 7.51 69.12
C ARG A 403 38.89 8.69 69.93
N ARG A 404 38.22 9.03 71.03
CA ARG A 404 38.81 9.84 72.10
C ARG A 404 39.81 8.96 72.84
N ALA A 405 41.05 9.42 72.92
CA ALA A 405 41.98 9.05 73.98
C ALA A 405 41.66 9.90 75.22
#